data_AF-Q04QW4-F1
#
_entry.id   AF-Q04QW4-F1
#
_cell.length_a   1.000
_cell.length_b   1.000
_cell.length_c   1.000
_cell.angle_alpha   90.00
_cell.angle_beta   90.00
_cell.angle_gamma   90.00
#
_symmetry.space_group_name_H-M   'P 1'
#
loop_
_entity.id
_entity.type
_entity.pdbx_description
1 polymer ?
#
loop_
_entity_poly.entity_id
_entity_poly.type
_entity_poly.pdbx_seq_one_letter_code
_entity_poly.pdbx_strand_id
1 'polypeptide(L)'
;MQNLTELHLSENQLQALPKEIGKLKNLTELYLSGNQLKTLPKDIGYLKNLTELYLSENQLTTLSQEIGKLKKLRELDLTNNQLKTLPNEIEYLKNLQELYLDDIPAWRSQEERIRKLLPQTHISFTKIEKQRPNE
;
A
#
# COMPACT_ATOMS: atom_id res chain seq x y z
N MET A 1 24.86 2.70 -5.95
CA MET A 1 23.69 3.09 -5.13
C MET A 1 23.01 1.84 -4.54
N GLN A 2 23.72 1.04 -3.72
CA GLN A 2 23.15 -0.18 -3.12
C GLN A 2 22.72 0.00 -1.66
N ASN A 3 22.89 1.16 -1.03
CA ASN A 3 22.66 1.31 0.42
C ASN A 3 21.38 2.07 0.78
N LEU A 4 20.52 2.39 -0.18
CA LEU A 4 19.30 3.14 0.12
C LEU A 4 18.33 2.23 0.89
N THR A 5 18.03 2.61 2.13
CA THR A 5 17.09 1.93 3.04
C THR A 5 15.73 2.62 3.07
N GLU A 6 15.72 3.94 2.99
CA GLU A 6 14.51 4.76 3.02
C GLU A 6 14.40 5.59 1.74
N LEU A 7 13.19 5.67 1.18
CA LEU A 7 12.90 6.49 0.02
C LEU A 7 11.62 7.29 0.26
N HIS A 8 11.78 8.60 0.42
CA HIS A 8 10.67 9.54 0.59
C HIS A 8 10.32 10.21 -0.73
N LEU A 9 9.12 9.94 -1.22
CA LEU A 9 8.55 10.49 -2.45
C LEU A 9 7.11 10.99 -2.23
N SER A 10 6.69 11.18 -0.99
CA SER A 10 5.36 11.70 -0.67
C SER A 10 5.14 13.13 -1.18
N GLU A 11 3.89 13.54 -1.35
CA GLU A 11 3.48 14.88 -1.77
C GLU A 11 4.11 15.33 -3.10
N ASN A 12 4.07 14.43 -4.08
CA ASN A 12 4.57 14.66 -5.43
C ASN A 12 3.46 14.46 -6.45
N GLN A 13 3.79 14.58 -7.73
CA GLN A 13 2.85 14.38 -8.84
C GLN A 13 3.15 13.08 -9.61
N LEU A 14 3.66 12.06 -8.93
CA LEU A 14 4.03 10.80 -9.57
C LEU A 14 2.77 10.09 -10.06
N GLN A 15 2.69 9.87 -11.37
CA GLN A 15 1.61 9.10 -11.99
C GLN A 15 1.93 7.60 -12.08
N ALA A 16 3.23 7.26 -12.04
CA ALA A 16 3.72 5.89 -12.06
C ALA A 16 5.10 5.80 -11.40
N LEU A 17 5.45 4.59 -10.94
CA LEU A 17 6.82 4.26 -10.56
C LEU A 17 7.52 3.49 -11.69
N PRO A 18 8.80 3.76 -11.95
CA PRO A 18 9.58 2.99 -12.91
C PRO A 18 9.80 1.56 -12.39
N LYS A 19 9.93 0.58 -13.30
CA LYS A 19 10.27 -0.81 -12.95
C LYS A 19 11.59 -0.91 -12.19
N GLU A 20 12.49 0.05 -12.41
CA GLU A 20 13.79 0.16 -11.75
C GLU A 20 13.68 0.30 -10.22
N ILE A 21 12.51 0.64 -9.66
CA ILE A 21 12.29 0.61 -8.20
C ILE A 21 12.69 -0.74 -7.60
N GLY A 22 12.42 -1.84 -8.32
CA GLY A 22 12.76 -3.20 -7.87
C GLY A 22 14.27 -3.48 -7.76
N LYS A 23 15.14 -2.55 -8.21
CA LYS A 23 16.60 -2.63 -8.03
C LYS A 23 17.06 -2.18 -6.64
N LEU A 24 16.22 -1.48 -5.87
CA LEU A 24 16.55 -0.99 -4.52
C LEU A 24 16.45 -2.13 -3.48
N LYS A 25 17.33 -3.13 -3.57
CA LYS A 25 17.23 -4.38 -2.79
C LYS A 25 17.32 -4.20 -1.27
N ASN A 26 17.92 -3.10 -0.81
CA ASN A 26 18.10 -2.80 0.60
C ASN A 26 17.02 -1.86 1.16
N LEU A 27 16.03 -1.47 0.34
CA LEU A 27 14.94 -0.61 0.78
C LEU A 27 14.08 -1.33 1.83
N THR A 28 13.91 -0.68 2.97
CA THR A 28 13.06 -1.07 4.11
C THR A 28 11.81 -0.22 4.17
N GLU A 29 11.90 1.06 3.79
CA GLU A 29 10.78 1.99 3.88
C GLU A 29 10.57 2.75 2.57
N LEU A 30 9.31 2.82 2.14
CA LEU A 30 8.92 3.51 0.91
C LEU A 30 7.68 4.36 1.16
N TYR A 31 7.87 5.69 1.13
CA TYR A 31 6.82 6.67 1.34
C TYR A 31 6.40 7.28 0.00
N LEU A 32 5.14 7.06 -0.38
CA LEU A 32 4.56 7.47 -1.66
C LEU A 32 3.20 8.16 -1.49
N SER A 33 2.87 8.58 -0.27
CA SER A 33 1.58 9.21 0.03
C SER A 33 1.39 10.53 -0.74
N GLY A 34 0.16 10.91 -1.06
CA GLY A 34 -0.10 12.20 -1.73
C GLY A 34 0.50 12.24 -3.15
N ASN A 35 0.23 11.22 -3.95
CA ASN A 35 0.66 11.13 -5.36
C ASN A 35 -0.54 10.81 -6.28
N GLN A 36 -0.28 10.53 -7.56
CA GLN A 36 -1.30 10.24 -8.57
C GLN A 36 -1.16 8.82 -9.11
N LEU A 37 -0.62 7.89 -8.32
CA LEU A 37 -0.37 6.52 -8.75
C LEU A 37 -1.69 5.78 -8.98
N LYS A 38 -1.83 5.16 -10.16
CA LYS A 38 -3.00 4.33 -10.50
C LYS A 38 -2.77 2.84 -10.28
N THR A 39 -1.51 2.43 -10.25
CA THR A 39 -1.05 1.06 -10.01
C THR A 39 0.41 1.08 -9.53
N LEU A 40 0.91 -0.07 -9.08
CA LEU A 40 2.34 -0.30 -8.79
C LEU A 40 2.95 -1.20 -9.86
N PRO A 41 4.21 -0.96 -10.27
CA PRO A 41 4.90 -1.88 -11.18
C PRO A 41 5.06 -3.26 -10.53
N LYS A 42 5.03 -4.32 -11.33
CA LYS A 42 5.26 -5.69 -10.84
C LYS A 42 6.57 -5.85 -10.05
N ASP A 43 7.56 -5.06 -10.42
CA ASP A 43 8.91 -5.05 -9.82
C ASP A 43 8.91 -4.60 -8.35
N ILE A 44 7.81 -4.04 -7.83
CA ILE A 44 7.65 -3.81 -6.39
C ILE A 44 7.87 -5.09 -5.58
N GLY A 45 7.45 -6.24 -6.12
CA GLY A 45 7.62 -7.55 -5.49
C GLY A 45 9.08 -7.99 -5.31
N TYR A 46 10.04 -7.24 -5.85
CA TYR A 46 11.46 -7.47 -5.67
C TYR A 46 12.09 -6.76 -4.46
N LEU A 47 11.35 -5.88 -3.77
CA LEU A 47 11.80 -5.20 -2.55
C LEU A 47 11.70 -6.13 -1.33
N LYS A 48 12.54 -7.16 -1.27
CA LYS A 48 12.43 -8.24 -0.26
C LYS A 48 12.68 -7.80 1.17
N ASN A 49 13.28 -6.62 1.37
CA ASN A 49 13.55 -6.04 2.67
C ASN A 49 12.50 -5.03 3.13
N LEU A 50 11.50 -4.72 2.30
CA LEU A 50 10.50 -3.71 2.62
C LEU A 50 9.66 -4.14 3.83
N THR A 51 9.64 -3.28 4.84
CA THR A 51 8.87 -3.40 6.08
C THR A 51 7.71 -2.42 6.10
N GLU A 52 7.85 -1.25 5.47
CA GLU A 52 6.84 -0.20 5.48
C GLU A 52 6.58 0.34 4.07
N LEU A 53 5.30 0.43 3.71
CA LEU A 53 4.86 0.94 2.43
C LEU A 53 3.64 1.86 2.61
N TYR A 54 3.86 3.16 2.43
CA TYR A 54 2.81 4.17 2.56
C TYR A 54 2.37 4.64 1.18
N LEU A 55 1.10 4.41 0.85
CA LEU A 55 0.46 4.71 -0.44
C LEU A 55 -0.83 5.51 -0.25
N SER A 56 -1.04 6.11 0.91
CA SER A 56 -2.22 6.92 1.19
C SER A 56 -2.39 8.05 0.18
N GLU A 57 -3.63 8.47 -0.06
CA GLU A 57 -3.94 9.60 -0.94
C GLU A 57 -3.35 9.45 -2.35
N ASN A 58 -3.59 8.28 -2.96
CA ASN A 58 -3.27 8.00 -4.35
C ASN A 58 -4.55 7.68 -5.15
N GLN A 59 -4.40 7.26 -6.40
CA GLN A 59 -5.50 6.91 -7.30
C GLN A 59 -5.50 5.41 -7.64
N LEU A 60 -4.98 4.57 -6.72
CA LEU A 60 -4.84 3.14 -6.98
C LEU A 60 -6.21 2.51 -7.20
N THR A 61 -6.41 1.93 -8.38
CA THR A 61 -7.65 1.23 -8.74
C THR A 61 -7.51 -0.28 -8.55
N THR A 62 -6.27 -0.78 -8.59
CA THR A 62 -5.89 -2.16 -8.34
C THR A 62 -4.60 -2.23 -7.53
N LEU A 63 -4.44 -3.30 -6.75
CA LEU A 63 -3.19 -3.68 -6.13
C LEU A 63 -2.67 -4.94 -6.82
N SER A 64 -1.43 -4.91 -7.29
CA SER A 64 -0.81 -6.05 -7.97
C SER A 64 -0.66 -7.26 -7.04
N GLN A 65 -0.86 -8.48 -7.55
CA GLN A 65 -0.59 -9.74 -6.83
C GLN A 65 0.85 -9.84 -6.29
N GLU A 66 1.77 -9.08 -6.90
CA GLU A 66 3.17 -9.00 -6.50
C GLU A 66 3.37 -8.45 -5.08
N ILE A 67 2.36 -7.76 -4.52
CA ILE A 67 2.38 -7.33 -3.11
C ILE A 67 2.63 -8.52 -2.17
N GLY A 68 2.04 -9.68 -2.45
CA GLY A 68 2.21 -10.89 -1.65
C GLY A 68 3.65 -11.41 -1.59
N LYS A 69 4.57 -10.87 -2.39
CA LYS A 69 6.00 -11.20 -2.36
C LYS A 69 6.79 -10.40 -1.33
N LEU A 70 6.22 -9.37 -0.71
CA LEU A 70 6.83 -8.53 0.32
C LEU A 70 6.74 -9.19 1.70
N LYS A 71 7.46 -10.32 1.88
CA LYS A 71 7.30 -11.18 3.07
C LYS A 71 7.65 -10.52 4.40
N LYS A 72 8.41 -9.42 4.40
CA LYS A 72 8.81 -8.66 5.59
C LYS A 72 7.91 -7.45 5.87
N LEU A 73 6.90 -7.18 5.02
CA LEU A 73 6.02 -6.04 5.18
C LEU A 73 5.25 -6.16 6.50
N ARG A 74 5.32 -5.10 7.31
CA ARG A 74 4.67 -4.95 8.62
C ARG A 74 3.56 -3.92 8.56
N GLU A 75 3.77 -2.85 7.78
CA GLU A 75 2.80 -1.77 7.66
C GLU A 75 2.51 -1.47 6.19
N LEU A 76 1.22 -1.41 5.87
CA LEU A 76 0.72 -1.07 4.54
C LEU A 76 -0.42 -0.06 4.68
N ASP A 77 -0.19 1.16 4.23
CA ASP A 77 -1.21 2.20 4.20
C ASP A 77 -1.73 2.39 2.77
N LEU A 78 -3.02 2.10 2.57
CA LEU A 78 -3.74 2.29 1.30
C LEU A 78 -4.88 3.31 1.44
N THR A 79 -4.93 4.05 2.54
CA THR A 79 -6.00 5.00 2.86
C THR A 79 -6.31 5.95 1.71
N ASN A 80 -7.60 6.27 1.51
CA ASN A 80 -8.05 7.23 0.50
C ASN A 80 -7.53 6.91 -0.92
N ASN A 81 -7.71 5.65 -1.34
CA ASN A 81 -7.50 5.17 -2.71
C ASN A 81 -8.83 4.73 -3.37
N GLN A 82 -8.78 4.28 -4.62
CA GLN A 82 -9.94 3.88 -5.43
C GLN A 82 -10.02 2.35 -5.63
N LEU A 83 -9.42 1.59 -4.71
CA LEU A 83 -9.34 0.14 -4.77
C LEU A 83 -10.74 -0.49 -4.65
N LYS A 84 -11.02 -1.48 -5.49
CA LYS A 84 -12.28 -2.25 -5.43
C LYS A 84 -12.15 -3.60 -4.74
N THR A 85 -10.94 -4.16 -4.71
CA THR A 85 -10.63 -5.47 -4.12
C THR A 85 -9.14 -5.61 -3.84
N LEU A 86 -8.77 -6.53 -2.93
CA LEU A 86 -7.38 -6.95 -2.69
C LEU A 86 -7.14 -8.24 -3.47
N PRO A 87 -5.95 -8.41 -4.08
CA PRO A 87 -5.52 -9.70 -4.61
C PRO A 87 -5.51 -10.75 -3.50
N ASN A 88 -5.79 -12.01 -3.84
CA ASN A 88 -5.78 -13.10 -2.85
C ASN A 88 -4.39 -13.28 -2.22
N GLU A 89 -3.33 -12.97 -2.98
CA GLU A 89 -1.93 -13.04 -2.58
C GLU A 89 -1.59 -12.15 -1.40
N ILE A 90 -2.45 -11.22 -1.02
CA ILE A 90 -2.28 -10.47 0.23
C ILE A 90 -2.26 -11.39 1.45
N GLU A 91 -2.91 -12.55 1.39
CA GLU A 91 -2.87 -13.58 2.44
C GLU A 91 -1.44 -14.05 2.75
N TYR A 92 -0.49 -13.84 1.83
CA TYR A 92 0.89 -14.24 1.99
C TYR A 92 1.73 -13.26 2.81
N LEU A 93 1.18 -12.10 3.20
CA LEU A 93 1.82 -11.11 4.05
C LEU A 93 1.72 -11.52 5.53
N LYS A 94 2.38 -12.63 5.88
CA LYS A 94 2.29 -13.24 7.22
C LYS A 94 2.84 -12.37 8.35
N ASN A 95 3.68 -11.38 8.03
CA ASN A 95 4.25 -10.43 9.00
C ASN A 95 3.52 -9.08 9.04
N LEU A 96 2.44 -8.92 8.26
CA LEU A 96 1.68 -7.66 8.23
C LEU A 96 0.95 -7.48 9.56
N GLN A 97 1.27 -6.39 10.23
CA GLN A 97 0.73 -6.01 11.53
C GLN A 97 -0.39 -5.00 11.36
N GLU A 98 -0.16 -3.98 10.53
CA GLU A 98 -1.10 -2.88 10.30
C GLU A 98 -1.46 -2.77 8.82
N LEU A 99 -2.76 -2.68 8.55
CA LEU A 99 -3.32 -2.43 7.23
C LEU A 99 -4.38 -1.34 7.31
N TYR A 100 -4.09 -0.18 6.74
CA TYR A 100 -5.01 0.95 6.70
C TYR A 100 -5.78 0.96 5.38
N LEU A 101 -7.10 0.81 5.46
CA LEU A 101 -8.04 0.83 4.32
C LEU A 101 -9.10 1.93 4.47
N ASP A 102 -8.79 2.94 5.28
CA ASP A 102 -9.69 4.04 5.59
C ASP A 102 -10.08 4.78 4.32
N ASP A 103 -11.31 5.28 4.27
CA ASP A 103 -11.83 6.07 3.14
C ASP A 103 -11.76 5.42 1.75
N ILE A 104 -11.79 4.09 1.68
CA ILE A 104 -11.96 3.40 0.41
C ILE A 104 -13.40 2.82 0.33
N PRO A 105 -14.29 3.39 -0.51
CA PRO A 105 -15.73 3.10 -0.46
C PRO A 105 -16.12 1.64 -0.69
N ALA A 106 -15.29 0.87 -1.41
CA ALA A 106 -15.62 -0.47 -1.87
C ALA A 106 -15.54 -1.56 -0.78
N TRP A 107 -14.87 -1.32 0.36
CA TRP A 107 -14.58 -2.42 1.31
C TRP A 107 -15.67 -2.75 2.30
N ARG A 108 -16.69 -1.91 2.46
CA ARG A 108 -17.78 -2.19 3.41
C ARG A 108 -18.46 -3.54 3.14
N SER A 109 -18.46 -4.00 1.89
CA SER A 109 -19.01 -5.32 1.51
C SER A 109 -17.96 -6.44 1.47
N GLN A 110 -16.67 -6.13 1.65
CA GLN A 110 -15.54 -7.05 1.54
C GLN A 110 -14.79 -7.25 2.87
N GLU A 111 -15.15 -6.52 3.92
CA GLU A 111 -14.47 -6.53 5.21
C GLU A 111 -14.26 -7.95 5.76
N GLU A 112 -15.31 -8.77 5.80
CA GLU A 112 -15.20 -10.15 6.31
C GLU A 112 -14.21 -11.00 5.49
N ARG A 113 -14.21 -10.84 4.16
CA ARG A 113 -13.25 -11.54 3.28
C ARG A 113 -11.82 -11.11 3.60
N ILE A 114 -11.57 -9.81 3.77
CA ILE A 114 -10.23 -9.30 4.07
C ILE A 114 -9.74 -9.79 5.43
N ARG A 115 -10.61 -9.75 6.45
CA ARG A 115 -10.28 -10.28 7.79
C ARG A 115 -9.97 -11.78 7.76
N LYS A 116 -10.60 -12.56 6.88
CA LYS A 116 -10.27 -13.98 6.66
C LYS A 116 -8.92 -14.19 5.97
N LEU A 117 -8.53 -13.30 5.05
CA LEU A 117 -7.23 -13.38 4.36
C LEU A 117 -6.07 -13.00 5.30
N LEU A 118 -6.31 -12.11 6.26
CA LEU A 118 -5.33 -11.55 7.18
C LEU A 118 -5.82 -11.57 8.64
N PRO A 119 -6.07 -12.77 9.23
CA PRO A 119 -6.62 -12.87 10.58
C PRO A 119 -5.67 -12.36 11.68
N GLN A 120 -4.38 -12.27 11.38
CA GLN A 120 -3.34 -11.79 12.30
C GLN A 120 -3.12 -10.27 12.28
N THR A 121 -3.73 -9.57 11.32
CA THR A 121 -3.42 -8.16 11.03
C THR A 121 -4.49 -7.25 11.65
N HIS A 122 -4.07 -6.14 12.24
CA HIS A 122 -4.96 -5.05 12.61
C HIS A 122 -5.36 -4.28 11.34
N ILE A 123 -6.68 -4.16 11.10
CA ILE A 123 -7.20 -3.58 9.86
C ILE A 123 -8.18 -2.48 10.19
N SER A 124 -7.86 -1.27 9.72
CA SER A 124 -8.69 -0.07 9.86
C SER A 124 -9.57 0.13 8.62
N PHE A 125 -10.84 0.48 8.85
CA PHE A 125 -11.89 0.75 7.83
C PHE A 125 -12.68 2.03 8.13
N THR A 126 -12.04 3.00 8.76
CA THR A 126 -12.65 4.25 9.21
C THR A 126 -13.03 5.13 8.02
N LYS A 127 -14.19 5.79 8.11
CA LYS A 127 -14.52 6.89 7.21
C LYS A 127 -13.96 8.17 7.83
N ILE A 128 -13.04 8.83 7.15
CA ILE A 128 -12.45 10.09 7.61
C ILE A 128 -13.40 11.19 7.16
N GLU A 129 -13.98 11.89 8.13
CA GLU A 129 -14.77 13.09 7.83
C GLU A 129 -13.79 14.19 7.39
N LYS A 130 -13.68 14.42 6.08
CA LYS A 130 -12.94 15.58 5.57
C LYS A 130 -13.58 16.84 6.14
N GLN A 131 -12.86 17.55 7.00
CA GLN A 131 -13.27 18.88 7.44
C GLN A 131 -13.47 19.74 6.18
N ARG A 132 -14.66 20.32 6.02
CA ARG A 132 -14.93 21.27 4.95
C ARG A 132 -13.88 22.39 5.03
N PRO A 133 -13.21 22.78 3.92
CA PRO A 133 -12.38 23.97 3.96
C PRO A 133 -13.28 25.13 4.37
N ASN A 134 -12.85 25.91 5.37
CA ASN A 134 -13.54 27.14 5.74
C ASN A 134 -13.60 28.05 4.50
N GLU A 135 -14.82 28.36 4.07
CA GLU A 135 -15.11 29.35 3.01
C GLU A 135 -14.69 30.76 3.42
#